data_AF-A0A961B4Q2-F1
#
_entry.id   AF-A0A961B4Q2-F1
#
_cell.length_a   1.000
_cell.length_b   1.000
_cell.length_c   1.000
_cell.angle_alpha   90.00
_cell.angle_beta   90.00
_cell.angle_gamma   90.00
#
_symmetry.space_group_name_H-M   'P 1'
#
loop_
_entity.id
_entity.type
_entity.pdbx_description
1 polymer ?
#
loop_
_entity_poly.entity_id
_entity_poly.type
_entity_poly.pdbx_seq_one_letter_code
_entity_poly.pdbx_strand_id
1 'polypeptide(L)'
;MNGTVSLDIPADALASARMTLEDVRLELAILLFRLDRLSLGKAAEFAMVSVGEFQSQLATRKVGPHYGVDDALEDADALAKLAR
;
A
#
# COMPACT_ATOMS: atom_id res chain seq x y z
N MET A 1 -5.36 -4.01 20.10
CA MET A 1 -6.83 -3.82 20.04
C MET A 1 -7.30 -4.50 18.77
N ASN A 2 -8.03 -5.62 18.90
CA ASN A 2 -8.62 -6.30 17.74
C ASN A 2 -10.10 -5.91 17.70
N GLY A 3 -10.43 -4.93 16.87
CA GLY A 3 -11.79 -4.44 16.69
C GLY A 3 -11.97 -3.90 15.28
N THR A 4 -13.15 -4.07 14.72
CA THR A 4 -13.53 -3.50 13.42
C THR A 4 -14.06 -2.08 13.60
N VAL A 5 -13.70 -1.20 12.68
CA VAL A 5 -14.23 0.17 12.56
C VAL A 5 -15.05 0.24 11.27
N SER A 6 -16.24 0.81 11.33
CA SER A 6 -17.12 1.00 10.17
C SER A 6 -17.10 2.46 9.71
N LEU A 7 -17.14 2.66 8.39
CA LEU A 7 -17.29 3.96 7.74
C LEU A 7 -18.46 3.87 6.76
N ASP A 8 -19.45 4.74 6.92
CA ASP A 8 -20.58 4.82 5.99
C ASP A 8 -20.24 5.77 4.85
N ILE A 9 -20.39 5.29 3.62
CA ILE A 9 -20.15 6.06 2.40
C ILE A 9 -21.46 6.09 1.60
N PRO A 10 -21.93 7.28 1.17
CA PRO A 10 -23.09 7.39 0.31
C PRO A 10 -22.91 6.59 -0.99
N ALA A 11 -23.88 5.73 -1.32
CA ALA A 11 -23.79 4.84 -2.47
C ALA A 11 -23.75 5.61 -3.81
N ASP A 12 -24.40 6.76 -3.88
CA ASP A 12 -24.41 7.66 -5.03
C ASP A 12 -23.03 8.31 -5.28
N ALA A 13 -22.25 8.57 -4.23
CA ALA A 13 -20.89 9.05 -4.36
C ALA A 13 -19.99 8.01 -5.04
N LEU A 14 -20.08 6.74 -4.61
CA LEU A 14 -19.35 5.63 -5.24
C LEU A 14 -19.80 5.38 -6.69
N ALA A 15 -21.11 5.41 -6.93
CA ALA A 15 -21.65 5.26 -8.27
C ALA A 15 -21.17 6.38 -9.21
N SER A 16 -21.15 7.63 -8.73
CA SER A 16 -20.66 8.79 -9.48
C SER A 16 -19.17 8.69 -9.79
N ALA A 17 -18.37 8.19 -8.85
CA ALA A 17 -16.94 7.93 -9.02
C ALA A 17 -16.66 6.67 -9.88
N ARG A 18 -17.67 5.84 -10.16
CA ARG A 18 -17.54 4.52 -10.80
C ARG A 18 -16.59 3.60 -10.04
N MET A 19 -16.65 3.65 -8.72
CA MET A 19 -15.79 2.88 -7.83
C MET A 19 -16.59 1.82 -7.08
N THR A 20 -15.98 0.66 -6.90
CA THR A 20 -16.42 -0.38 -5.98
C THR A 20 -15.82 -0.18 -4.59
N LEU A 21 -16.30 -0.91 -3.59
CA LEU A 21 -15.67 -0.91 -2.26
C LEU A 21 -14.24 -1.47 -2.29
N GLU A 22 -13.95 -2.37 -3.22
CA GLU A 22 -12.61 -2.91 -3.43
C GLU A 22 -11.66 -1.82 -3.95
N ASP A 23 -12.13 -1.00 -4.90
CA ASP A 23 -11.37 0.15 -5.39
C ASP A 23 -11.08 1.15 -4.26
N VAL A 24 -12.07 1.47 -3.43
CA VAL A 24 -11.89 2.37 -2.27
C VAL A 24 -10.84 1.82 -1.31
N ARG A 25 -10.92 0.52 -1.00
CA ARG A 25 -9.97 -0.15 -0.10
C ARG A 25 -8.55 -0.11 -0.67
N LEU A 26 -8.40 -0.39 -1.96
CA LEU A 26 -7.12 -0.35 -2.65
C LEU A 26 -6.53 1.07 -2.66
N GLU A 27 -7.33 2.08 -3.02
CA GLU A 27 -6.89 3.48 -3.03
C GLU A 27 -6.51 3.97 -1.63
N LEU A 28 -7.24 3.56 -0.59
CA LEU A 28 -6.88 3.87 0.79
C LEU A 28 -5.57 3.18 1.23
N ALA A 29 -5.36 1.92 0.86
CA ALA A 29 -4.06 1.25 1.07
C ALA A 29 -2.91 1.98 0.40
N ILE A 30 -3.09 2.38 -0.87
CA ILE A 30 -2.07 3.13 -1.63
C ILE A 30 -1.79 4.47 -0.97
N LEU A 31 -2.82 5.21 -0.54
CA LEU A 31 -2.63 6.47 0.18
C LEU A 31 -1.85 6.28 1.48
N LEU A 32 -2.21 5.27 2.28
CA LEU A 32 -1.54 4.98 3.55
C LEU A 32 -0.09 4.53 3.35
N PHE A 33 0.19 3.77 2.29
CA PHE A 33 1.55 3.45 1.88
C PHE A 33 2.33 4.71 1.50
N ARG A 34 1.75 5.58 0.67
CA ARG A 34 2.37 6.84 0.21
C ARG A 34 2.68 7.84 1.33
N LEU A 35 1.99 7.72 2.46
CA LEU A 35 2.17 8.56 3.64
C LEU A 35 3.11 7.90 4.68
N ASP A 36 3.78 6.80 4.32
CA ASP A 36 4.62 5.99 5.20
C ASP A 36 3.89 5.55 6.48
N ARG A 37 2.57 5.33 6.40
CA ARG A 37 1.72 4.86 7.51
C ARG A 37 1.56 3.35 7.52
N LEU A 38 1.62 2.72 6.36
CA LEU A 38 1.63 1.27 6.21
C LEU A 38 2.86 0.85 5.39
N SER A 39 3.53 -0.21 5.85
CA SER A 39 4.55 -0.88 5.04
C SER A 39 3.90 -1.57 3.85
N LEU A 40 4.70 -1.91 2.83
CA LEU A 40 4.21 -2.59 1.62
C LEU A 40 3.36 -3.82 1.93
N GLY A 41 3.83 -4.69 2.82
CA GLY A 41 3.10 -5.91 3.20
C GLY A 41 1.77 -5.62 3.90
N LYS A 42 1.75 -4.66 4.82
CA LYS A 42 0.52 -4.25 5.52
C LYS A 42 -0.47 -3.55 4.61
N ALA A 43 0.01 -2.78 3.64
CA ALA A 43 -0.84 -2.12 2.65
C ALA A 43 -1.46 -3.15 1.68
N ALA A 44 -0.70 -4.16 1.25
CA ALA A 44 -1.20 -5.27 0.44
C ALA A 44 -2.25 -6.10 1.21
N GLU A 45 -1.98 -6.42 2.48
CA GLU A 45 -2.93 -7.09 3.38
C GLU A 45 -4.20 -6.25 3.55
N PHE A 46 -4.07 -4.94 3.79
CA PHE A 46 -5.21 -4.02 3.88
C PHE A 46 -6.02 -3.99 2.59
N ALA A 47 -5.37 -4.00 1.42
CA ALA A 47 -6.04 -4.04 0.12
C ALA A 47 -6.63 -5.42 -0.22
N MET A 48 -6.34 -6.45 0.57
CA MET A 48 -6.71 -7.86 0.33
C MET A 48 -6.19 -8.41 -1.01
N VAL A 49 -4.98 -8.00 -1.39
CA VAL A 49 -4.29 -8.49 -2.59
C VAL A 49 -2.91 -9.02 -2.21
N SER A 50 -2.30 -9.80 -3.09
CA SER A 50 -0.90 -10.21 -2.89
C SER A 50 0.04 -9.00 -2.95
N VAL A 51 1.22 -9.12 -2.33
CA VAL A 51 2.25 -8.06 -2.38
C VAL A 51 2.65 -7.75 -3.82
N GLY A 52 2.76 -8.76 -4.69
CA GLY A 52 3.10 -8.56 -6.10
C GLY A 52 2.02 -7.81 -6.88
N GLU A 53 0.74 -8.12 -6.63
CA GLU A 53 -0.38 -7.35 -7.21
C GLU A 53 -0.37 -5.91 -6.71
N PHE A 54 -0.14 -5.69 -5.41
CA PHE A 54 -0.05 -4.34 -4.85
C PHE A 54 1.10 -3.53 -5.48
N GLN A 55 2.29 -4.13 -5.64
CA GLN A 55 3.40 -3.52 -6.35
C GLN A 55 3.05 -3.17 -7.80
N SER A 56 2.32 -4.03 -8.50
CA SER A 56 1.82 -3.74 -9.85
C SER A 56 0.87 -2.52 -9.85
N GLN A 57 -0.02 -2.42 -8.86
CA GLN A 57 -0.92 -1.27 -8.69
C GLN A 57 -0.17 0.04 -8.39
N LEU A 58 0.94 -0.01 -7.64
CA LEU A 58 1.81 1.14 -7.41
C LEU A 58 2.54 1.56 -8.69
N ALA A 59 3.08 0.59 -9.43
CA ALA A 59 3.81 0.82 -10.67
C ALA A 59 2.94 1.48 -11.75
N THR A 60 1.70 1.01 -11.95
CA THR A 60 0.77 1.60 -12.93
C THR A 60 0.44 3.07 -12.62
N ARG A 61 0.46 3.44 -11.33
CA ARG A 61 0.18 4.80 -10.85
C ARG A 61 1.44 5.66 -10.73
N LYS A 62 2.60 5.17 -11.17
CA LYS A 62 3.92 5.81 -11.00
C LYS A 62 4.22 6.19 -9.54
N VAL A 63 3.64 5.43 -8.60
CA VAL A 63 4.05 5.48 -7.21
C VAL A 63 5.32 4.64 -7.16
N GLY A 64 6.46 5.31 -7.24
CA GLY A 64 7.74 4.64 -7.09
C GLY A 64 7.81 3.94 -5.74
N PRO A 65 8.60 2.86 -5.60
CA PRO A 65 9.01 2.44 -4.27
C PRO A 65 9.55 3.69 -3.58
N HIS A 66 9.10 3.94 -2.36
CA HIS A 66 9.80 4.86 -1.46
C HIS A 66 11.14 4.19 -1.16
N TYR A 67 12.04 4.17 -2.14
CA TYR A 67 13.42 3.78 -1.99
C TYR A 67 14.12 5.07 -1.67
N GLY A 68 14.01 5.45 -0.40
CA GLY A 68 14.76 6.55 0.15
C GLY A 68 16.23 6.19 0.21
N VAL A 69 17.06 7.18 0.53
CA VAL A 69 18.48 6.95 0.81
C VAL A 69 18.65 5.99 1.99
N ASP A 70 17.72 6.02 2.95
CA ASP A 70 17.73 5.14 4.12
C ASP A 70 17.48 3.67 3.77
N ASP A 71 16.53 3.37 2.88
CA ASP A 71 16.29 2.00 2.39
C ASP A 71 17.50 1.47 1.61
N ALA A 72 18.18 2.35 0.84
CA ALA A 72 19.41 2.00 0.13
C ALA A 72 20.57 1.66 1.07
N LEU A 73 20.65 2.34 2.21
CA LEU A 73 21.66 2.10 3.24
C LEU A 73 21.38 0.80 4.00
N GLU A 74 20.11 0.52 4.33
CA GLU A 74 19.72 -0.74 4.99
C GLU A 74 19.99 -1.96 4.10
N ASP A 75 19.67 -1.88 2.80
CA ASP A 75 19.99 -2.96 1.85
C ASP A 75 21.50 -3.16 1.69
N ALA A 76 22.29 -2.08 1.62
CA ALA A 76 23.73 -2.17 1.54
C ALA A 76 24.34 -2.87 2.78
N ASP A 77 23.81 -2.58 3.97
CA ASP A 77 24.24 -3.23 5.21
C ASP A 77 23.79 -4.71 5.27
N ALA A 78 22.57 -5.01 4.81
CA ALA A 78 22.08 -6.39 4.70
C ALA A 78 22.93 -7.22 3.72
N LEU A 79 23.29 -6.67 2.56
CA LEU A 79 24.18 -7.29 1.57
C LEU A 79 25.60 -7.49 2.13
N ALA A 80 26.14 -6.51 2.88
CA ALA A 80 27.46 -6.62 3.50
C ALA A 80 27.52 -7.74 4.55
N LYS A 81 26.41 -7.99 5.26
CA LYS A 81 26.29 -9.09 6.23
C LYS A 81 26.19 -10.46 5.57
N LEU A 82 25.60 -10.56 4.39
CA LEU A 82 25.53 -11.81 3.60
C LEU A 82 26.86 -12.18 2.94
N ALA A 83 27.74 -11.21 2.71
CA ALA A 83 29.06 -11.42 2.12
C ALA A 83 30.14 -11.86 3.13
N ARG A 84 29.77 -12.18 4.37
CA ARG A 84 30.67 -12.69 5.43
C ARG A 84 30.42 -14.17 5.73
#